data_AF-A0A925NHH6-F1
#
_entry.id   AF-A0A925NHH6-F1
#
_cell.length_a   1.000
_cell.length_b   1.000
_cell.length_c   1.000
_cell.angle_alpha   90.00
_cell.angle_beta   90.00
_cell.angle_gamma   90.00
#
_symmetry.space_group_name_H-M   'P 1'
#
loop_
_entity.id
_entity.type
_entity.pdbx_description
1 polymer ?
#
loop_
_entity_poly.entity_id
_entity_poly.type
_entity_poly.pdbx_seq_one_letter_code
_entity_poly.pdbx_strand_id
1 'polypeptide(L)'
;RAVDALVLSSPALAADTTGVQKLLLAVAGTLAPDVAVNNGLKPEWISRDPKVVAAYLADPLVHDRITPRLARFILDGGELSRQRAAQWAVPTLLMFAGSDRCVAPRGSREFGAAAPKSMLTTHEFGPLFHEIFNEPEQAQVFAVLGPWLQALRLPA
;
A
#
# COMPACT_ATOMS: atom_id res chain seq x y z
N ARG A 1 -4.41 9.37 -19.09
CA ARG A 1 -4.47 8.15 -19.94
C ARG A 1 -5.32 7.13 -19.19
N ALA A 2 -6.15 6.35 -19.88
CA ALA A 2 -6.85 5.22 -19.25
C ALA A 2 -5.84 4.17 -18.77
N VAL A 3 -6.16 3.46 -17.69
CA VAL A 3 -5.35 2.37 -17.15
C VAL A 3 -6.08 1.06 -17.50
N ASP A 4 -5.41 0.19 -18.26
CA ASP A 4 -6.03 -1.03 -18.77
C ASP A 4 -6.09 -2.14 -17.71
N ALA A 5 -5.14 -2.14 -16.79
CA ALA A 5 -5.05 -3.09 -15.67
C ALA A 5 -4.15 -2.55 -14.56
N LEU A 6 -4.33 -3.07 -13.34
CA LEU A 6 -3.59 -2.63 -12.15
C LEU A 6 -3.12 -3.81 -11.30
N VAL A 7 -1.89 -3.76 -10.82
CA VAL A 7 -1.40 -4.64 -9.75
C VAL A 7 -1.09 -3.77 -8.55
N LEU A 8 -1.66 -4.11 -7.39
CA LEU A 8 -1.44 -3.42 -6.14
C LEU A 8 -0.70 -4.35 -5.17
N SER A 9 0.38 -3.85 -4.58
CA SER A 9 1.15 -4.51 -3.53
C SER A 9 1.05 -3.69 -2.25
N SER A 10 0.44 -4.26 -1.22
CA SER A 10 0.23 -3.63 0.10
C SER A 10 -0.15 -2.13 0.02
N PRO A 11 -1.19 -1.76 -0.75
CA PRO A 11 -1.52 -0.36 -0.99
C PRO A 11 -1.99 0.33 0.31
N ALA A 12 -1.67 1.62 0.44
CA ALA A 12 -2.07 2.45 1.58
C ALA A 12 -3.57 2.84 1.54
N LEU A 13 -4.45 1.84 1.53
CA LEU A 13 -5.91 2.02 1.54
C LEU A 13 -6.46 2.37 2.93
N ALA A 14 -5.72 2.02 3.97
CA ALA A 14 -5.93 2.50 5.33
C ALA A 14 -4.57 2.67 5.99
N ALA A 15 -4.32 3.84 6.56
CA ALA A 15 -3.14 4.11 7.39
C ALA A 15 -3.59 4.61 8.75
N ASP A 16 -3.14 3.93 9.81
CA ASP A 16 -3.57 4.24 11.17
C ASP A 16 -2.84 5.47 11.65
N THR A 17 -3.63 6.50 11.95
CA THR A 17 -3.14 7.73 12.55
C THR A 17 -3.86 7.97 13.86
N THR A 18 -3.10 8.30 14.90
CA THR A 18 -3.67 8.71 16.18
C THR A 18 -4.41 10.04 16.04
N GLY A 19 -5.35 10.34 16.95
CA GLY A 19 -6.06 11.63 16.94
C GLY A 19 -5.11 12.83 17.01
N VAL A 20 -3.99 12.69 17.72
CA VAL A 20 -2.93 13.70 17.81
C VAL A 20 -2.22 13.89 16.47
N GLN A 21 -1.88 12.79 15.77
CA GLN A 21 -1.28 12.86 14.44
C GLN A 21 -2.21 13.52 13.42
N LYS A 22 -3.52 13.23 13.47
CA LYS A 22 -4.52 13.90 12.62
C LYS A 22 -4.59 15.41 12.89
N LEU A 23 -4.59 15.81 14.16
CA LEU A 23 -4.60 17.23 14.53
C LEU A 23 -3.31 17.95 14.07
N LEU A 24 -2.15 17.34 14.29
CA LEU A 24 -0.87 17.86 13.84
C LEU A 24 -0.83 17.99 12.31
N LEU A 25 -1.33 17.00 11.57
CA LEU A 25 -1.44 17.06 10.12
C LEU A 25 -2.39 18.17 9.65
N ALA A 26 -3.50 18.42 10.35
CA ALA A 26 -4.44 19.49 10.01
C ALA A 26 -3.82 20.89 10.21
N VAL A 27 -3.10 21.10 11.31
CA VAL A 27 -2.44 22.38 11.63
C VAL A 27 -1.18 22.58 10.77
N ALA A 28 -0.31 21.59 10.68
CA ALA A 28 0.91 21.67 9.87
C ALA A 28 0.59 21.73 8.37
N GLY A 29 -0.48 21.07 7.91
CA GLY A 29 -0.93 21.12 6.53
C GLY A 29 -1.38 22.50 6.06
N THR A 30 -1.78 23.39 6.98
CA THR A 30 -2.16 24.77 6.63
C THR A 30 -1.00 25.75 6.80
N LEU A 31 -0.20 25.61 7.86
CA LEU A 31 0.87 26.56 8.17
C LEU A 31 2.22 26.25 7.50
N ALA A 32 2.52 24.97 7.29
CA ALA A 32 3.82 24.50 6.81
C ALA A 32 3.68 23.21 5.95
N PRO A 33 2.87 23.23 4.86
CA PRO A 33 2.51 22.03 4.09
C PRO A 33 3.70 21.30 3.45
N ASP A 34 4.82 22.01 3.26
CA ASP A 34 6.00 21.55 2.54
C ASP A 34 7.21 21.27 3.45
N VAL A 35 7.06 21.46 4.77
CA VAL A 35 8.13 21.11 5.73
C VAL A 35 8.13 19.61 5.94
N ALA A 36 9.24 18.97 5.54
CA ALA A 36 9.39 17.54 5.65
C ALA A 36 9.80 17.13 7.08
N VAL A 37 9.12 16.12 7.61
CA VAL A 37 9.37 15.51 8.92
C VAL A 37 9.66 14.03 8.76
N ASN A 38 10.16 13.37 9.81
CA ASN A 38 10.29 11.91 9.82
C ASN A 38 8.89 11.26 9.67
N ASN A 39 8.79 10.22 8.84
CA ASN A 39 7.55 9.55 8.47
C ASN A 39 7.03 8.55 9.51
N GLY A 40 7.82 8.27 10.56
CA GLY A 40 7.47 7.37 11.66
C GLY A 40 7.54 5.88 11.32
N LEU A 41 7.91 5.52 10.09
CA LEU A 41 8.06 4.14 9.66
C LEU A 41 9.31 3.55 10.28
N LYS A 42 9.18 2.37 10.90
CA LYS A 42 10.33 1.63 11.38
C LYS A 42 10.81 0.65 10.31
N PRO A 43 12.11 0.67 9.92
CA PRO A 43 12.63 -0.17 8.86
C PRO A 43 12.34 -1.67 9.05
N GLU A 44 12.31 -2.17 10.28
CA GLU A 44 12.00 -3.57 10.57
C GLU A 44 10.55 -3.99 10.26
N TRP A 45 9.68 -3.05 9.86
CA TRP A 45 8.31 -3.34 9.44
C TRP A 45 8.20 -3.71 7.97
N ILE A 46 9.23 -3.44 7.16
CA ILE A 46 9.14 -3.63 5.71
C ILE A 46 9.22 -5.11 5.31
N SER A 47 10.09 -5.89 5.97
CA SER A 47 10.34 -7.30 5.67
C SER A 47 10.83 -8.05 6.90
N ARG A 48 10.55 -9.35 6.98
CA ARG A 48 11.11 -10.30 7.94
C ARG A 48 12.54 -10.73 7.57
N ASP A 49 12.98 -10.51 6.34
CA ASP A 49 14.36 -10.78 5.96
C ASP A 49 15.28 -9.64 6.44
N PRO A 50 16.17 -9.89 7.43
CA PRO A 50 17.07 -8.86 7.92
C PRO A 50 18.04 -8.35 6.85
N LYS A 51 18.32 -9.12 5.79
CA LYS A 51 19.15 -8.66 4.66
C LYS A 51 18.43 -7.60 3.83
N VAL A 52 17.12 -7.71 3.65
CA VAL A 52 16.31 -6.71 2.97
C VAL A 52 16.26 -5.43 3.79
N VAL A 53 16.03 -5.53 5.10
CA VAL A 53 16.06 -4.36 6.00
C VAL A 53 17.43 -3.68 5.98
N ALA A 54 18.53 -4.45 6.00
CA ALA A 54 19.88 -3.90 5.92
C ALA A 54 20.15 -3.21 4.58
N ALA A 55 19.70 -3.80 3.45
CA ALA A 55 19.82 -3.20 2.13
C ALA A 55 19.02 -1.90 2.02
N TYR A 56 17.79 -1.87 2.55
CA TYR A 56 16.95 -0.67 2.61
C TYR A 56 17.61 0.47 3.38
N LEU A 57 18.23 0.17 4.53
CA LEU A 57 18.95 1.14 5.35
C LEU A 57 20.25 1.64 4.70
N ALA A 58 20.88 0.83 3.85
CA ALA A 58 22.14 1.17 3.19
C ALA A 58 21.94 1.92 1.87
N ASP A 59 20.72 1.97 1.33
CA ASP A 59 20.43 2.62 0.05
C ASP A 59 20.40 4.16 0.21
N PRO A 60 21.32 4.91 -0.43
CA PRO A 60 21.38 6.36 -0.32
C PRO A 60 20.19 7.08 -0.98
N LEU A 61 19.37 6.38 -1.77
CA LEU A 61 18.16 6.93 -2.39
C LEU A 61 16.92 6.79 -1.49
N VAL A 62 17.01 6.00 -0.42
CA VAL A 62 15.94 5.83 0.57
C VAL A 62 16.06 6.92 1.64
N HIS A 63 14.93 7.54 1.99
CA HIS A 63 14.86 8.50 3.09
C HIS A 63 13.58 8.36 3.91
N ASP A 64 13.63 8.82 5.16
CA ASP A 64 12.55 8.74 6.14
C ASP A 64 11.63 9.95 6.15
N ARG A 65 11.62 10.78 5.09
CA ARG A 65 10.95 12.08 5.08
C ARG A 65 9.57 12.07 4.42
N ILE A 66 8.62 12.76 5.04
CA ILE A 66 7.26 13.00 4.52
C ILE A 66 6.81 14.43 4.84
N THR A 67 6.07 15.06 3.92
CA THR A 67 5.44 16.37 4.16
C THR A 67 3.99 16.20 4.60
N PRO A 68 3.40 17.15 5.36
CA PRO A 68 1.98 17.13 5.69
C PRO A 68 1.07 17.01 4.46
N ARG A 69 1.44 17.67 3.35
CA ARG A 69 0.72 17.58 2.07
C ARG A 69 0.70 16.14 1.53
N LEU A 70 1.85 15.47 1.51
CA LEU A 70 1.95 14.09 1.04
C LEU A 70 1.21 13.11 1.98
N ALA A 71 1.36 13.26 3.29
CA ALA A 71 0.65 12.45 4.27
C ALA A 71 -0.87 12.56 4.09
N ARG A 72 -1.39 13.79 3.89
CA ARG A 72 -2.81 14.01 3.64
C ARG A 72 -3.27 13.40 2.32
N PHE A 73 -2.49 13.55 1.25
CA PHE A 73 -2.78 12.90 -0.03
C PHE A 73 -2.94 11.39 0.10
N ILE A 74 -2.05 10.72 0.86
CA ILE A 74 -2.12 9.28 1.10
C ILE A 74 -3.38 8.91 1.89
N LEU A 75 -3.65 9.61 3.00
CA LEU A 75 -4.79 9.31 3.88
C LEU A 75 -6.14 9.54 3.18
N ASP A 76 -6.31 10.72 2.58
CA ASP A 76 -7.54 11.10 1.90
C ASP A 76 -7.74 10.24 0.64
N GLY A 77 -6.66 9.90 -0.06
CA GLY A 77 -6.68 9.03 -1.23
C GLY A 77 -7.05 7.58 -0.92
N GLY A 78 -6.52 7.03 0.19
CA GLY A 78 -6.88 5.70 0.66
C GLY A 78 -8.36 5.61 1.04
N GLU A 79 -8.85 6.59 1.81
CA GLU A 79 -10.26 6.68 2.18
C GLU A 79 -11.17 6.81 0.96
N LEU A 80 -10.87 7.73 0.04
CA LEU A 80 -11.64 7.92 -1.18
C LEU A 80 -11.67 6.65 -2.04
N SER A 81 -10.55 5.94 -2.14
CA SER A 81 -10.45 4.67 -2.89
C SER A 81 -11.37 3.61 -2.29
N ARG A 82 -11.41 3.48 -0.95
CA ARG A 82 -12.33 2.56 -0.27
C ARG A 82 -13.80 2.95 -0.47
N GLN A 83 -14.14 4.24 -0.34
CA GLN A 83 -15.50 4.73 -0.55
C GLN A 83 -16.01 4.47 -1.98
N ARG A 84 -15.11 4.47 -2.97
CA ARG A 84 -15.45 4.23 -4.39
C ARG A 84 -15.22 2.79 -4.84
N ALA A 85 -14.83 1.88 -3.97
CA ALA A 85 -14.50 0.50 -4.33
C ALA A 85 -15.63 -0.20 -5.10
N ALA A 86 -16.89 0.01 -4.72
CA ALA A 86 -18.05 -0.57 -5.42
C ALA A 86 -18.20 -0.13 -6.90
N GLN A 87 -17.57 0.97 -7.29
CA GLN A 87 -17.58 1.51 -8.66
C GLN A 87 -16.31 1.12 -9.43
N TRP A 88 -15.47 0.25 -8.87
CA TRP A 88 -14.19 -0.10 -9.46
C TRP A 88 -14.36 -0.84 -10.80
N ALA A 89 -13.75 -0.30 -11.85
CA ALA A 89 -13.94 -0.77 -13.22
C ALA A 89 -12.64 -1.19 -13.92
N VAL A 90 -11.49 -1.14 -13.22
CA VAL A 90 -10.18 -1.51 -13.77
C VAL A 90 -9.85 -2.95 -13.33
N PRO A 91 -9.57 -3.89 -14.25
CA PRO A 91 -9.07 -5.21 -13.89
C PRO A 91 -7.86 -5.10 -12.95
N THR A 92 -7.97 -5.65 -11.75
CA THR A 92 -6.99 -5.43 -10.68
C THR A 92 -6.64 -6.71 -9.94
N LEU A 93 -5.35 -6.89 -9.68
CA LEU A 93 -4.83 -7.83 -8.70
C LEU A 93 -4.41 -7.06 -7.44
N LEU A 94 -5.10 -7.30 -6.34
CA LEU A 94 -4.79 -6.76 -5.03
C LEU A 94 -4.06 -7.81 -4.19
N MET A 95 -2.78 -7.62 -3.98
CA MET A 95 -1.92 -8.46 -3.16
C MET A 95 -1.47 -7.67 -1.94
N PHE A 96 -1.63 -8.20 -0.74
CA PHE A 96 -1.25 -7.45 0.47
C PHE A 96 -0.83 -8.35 1.62
N ALA A 97 0.01 -7.79 2.48
CA ALA A 97 0.48 -8.39 3.71
C ALA A 97 -0.61 -8.40 4.79
N GLY A 98 -0.81 -9.55 5.45
CA GLY A 98 -1.78 -9.68 6.55
C GLY A 98 -1.25 -9.21 7.90
N SER A 99 0.08 -9.18 8.06
CA SER A 99 0.80 -8.73 9.27
C SER A 99 1.51 -7.39 9.05
N ASP A 100 0.99 -6.58 8.13
CA ASP A 100 1.53 -5.26 7.78
C ASP A 100 1.43 -4.27 8.95
N ARG A 101 2.52 -3.55 9.20
CA ARG A 101 2.62 -2.50 10.23
C ARG A 101 2.87 -1.11 9.63
N CYS A 102 3.10 -1.02 8.32
CA CYS A 102 3.25 0.23 7.58
C CYS A 102 1.87 0.79 7.19
N VAL A 103 0.98 -0.10 6.73
CA VAL A 103 -0.42 0.23 6.39
C VAL A 103 -1.34 -0.82 7.00
N ALA A 104 -2.58 -0.45 7.32
CA ALA A 104 -3.51 -1.37 7.97
C ALA A 104 -4.15 -2.33 6.95
N PRO A 105 -3.95 -3.66 7.07
CA PRO A 105 -4.48 -4.65 6.11
C PRO A 105 -6.01 -4.60 5.95
N ARG A 106 -6.72 -4.10 6.97
CA ARG A 106 -8.17 -3.90 6.91
C ARG A 106 -8.61 -3.02 5.73
N GLY A 107 -7.80 -2.04 5.32
CA GLY A 107 -8.13 -1.20 4.18
C GLY A 107 -8.23 -2.00 2.88
N SER A 108 -7.29 -2.92 2.67
CA SER A 108 -7.30 -3.86 1.54
C SER A 108 -8.44 -4.88 1.64
N ARG A 109 -8.74 -5.38 2.84
CA ARG A 109 -9.88 -6.29 3.06
C ARG A 109 -11.22 -5.62 2.75
N GLU A 110 -11.42 -4.40 3.22
CA GLU A 110 -12.65 -3.61 2.97
C GLU A 110 -12.81 -3.26 1.49
N PHE A 111 -11.74 -2.79 0.84
CA PHE A 111 -11.73 -2.54 -0.60
C PHE A 111 -12.05 -3.81 -1.39
N GLY A 112 -11.39 -4.92 -1.02
CA GLY A 112 -11.60 -6.25 -1.59
C GLY A 112 -13.02 -6.77 -1.44
N ALA A 113 -13.67 -6.47 -0.31
CA ALA A 113 -15.05 -6.86 -0.04
C ALA A 113 -16.07 -6.04 -0.86
N ALA A 114 -15.81 -4.74 -1.04
CA ALA A 114 -16.73 -3.83 -1.71
C ALA A 114 -16.61 -3.83 -3.25
N ALA A 115 -15.42 -4.09 -3.81
CA ALA A 115 -15.19 -4.03 -5.25
C ALA A 115 -15.83 -5.20 -6.03
N PRO A 116 -16.24 -4.99 -7.30
CA PRO A 116 -16.80 -6.05 -8.13
C PRO A 116 -15.82 -7.22 -8.32
N LYS A 117 -16.25 -8.45 -8.01
CA LYS A 117 -15.43 -9.67 -8.15
C LYS A 117 -15.03 -9.99 -9.59
N SER A 118 -15.79 -9.46 -10.57
CA SER A 118 -15.42 -9.53 -11.99
C SER A 118 -14.23 -8.64 -12.36
N MET A 119 -13.94 -7.63 -11.53
CA MET A 119 -12.84 -6.68 -11.76
C MET A 119 -11.67 -6.90 -10.82
N LEU A 120 -11.90 -7.43 -9.62
CA LEU A 120 -10.87 -7.53 -8.58
C LEU A 120 -10.59 -8.99 -8.18
N THR A 121 -9.34 -9.39 -8.34
CA THR A 121 -8.78 -10.57 -7.67
C THR A 121 -8.00 -10.11 -6.44
N THR A 122 -8.17 -10.80 -5.31
CA THR A 122 -7.53 -10.41 -4.04
C THR A 122 -6.78 -11.59 -3.45
N HIS A 123 -5.56 -11.36 -2.96
CA HIS A 123 -4.75 -12.34 -2.26
C HIS A 123 -4.10 -11.71 -1.03
N GLU A 124 -4.44 -12.24 0.15
CA GLU A 124 -3.82 -11.84 1.41
C GLU A 124 -2.71 -12.83 1.76
N PHE A 125 -1.51 -12.31 2.06
CA PHE A 125 -0.42 -13.09 2.59
C PHE A 125 -0.32 -12.88 4.11
N GLY A 126 -1.09 -13.67 4.85
CA GLY A 126 -1.31 -13.55 6.30
C GLY A 126 -0.06 -13.22 7.15
N PRO A 127 1.01 -14.02 7.10
CA PRO A 127 2.19 -13.83 7.95
C PRO A 127 3.20 -12.80 7.41
N LEU A 128 3.04 -12.33 6.17
CA LEU A 128 4.04 -11.48 5.52
C LEU A 128 4.00 -10.04 6.05
N PHE A 129 5.14 -9.36 5.94
CA PHE A 129 5.31 -7.93 6.18
C PHE A 129 5.12 -7.10 4.90
N HIS A 130 5.21 -5.78 5.00
CA HIS A 130 4.76 -4.82 3.98
C HIS A 130 5.26 -5.12 2.55
N GLU A 131 6.56 -5.35 2.39
CA GLU A 131 7.21 -5.63 1.12
C GLU A 131 7.11 -7.11 0.75
N ILE A 132 5.90 -7.57 0.40
CA ILE A 132 5.61 -8.99 0.09
C ILE A 132 6.56 -9.60 -0.96
N PHE A 133 7.06 -8.80 -1.91
CA PHE A 133 8.02 -9.27 -2.93
C PHE A 133 9.44 -9.44 -2.41
N ASN A 134 9.75 -8.89 -1.24
CA ASN A 134 11.05 -8.98 -0.56
C ASN A 134 10.95 -9.78 0.75
N GLU A 135 9.93 -10.64 0.86
CA GLU A 135 9.80 -11.60 1.95
C GLU A 135 10.51 -12.92 1.61
N PRO A 136 10.87 -13.76 2.60
CA PRO A 136 11.42 -15.09 2.35
C PRO A 136 10.55 -15.96 1.42
N GLU A 137 9.23 -15.76 1.46
CA GLU A 137 8.21 -16.43 0.66
C GLU A 137 7.92 -15.72 -0.68
N GLN A 138 8.80 -14.84 -1.17
CA GLN A 138 8.64 -14.11 -2.44
C GLN A 138 8.21 -15.01 -3.62
N ALA A 139 8.68 -16.27 -3.67
CA ALA A 139 8.30 -17.21 -4.71
C ALA A 139 6.79 -17.50 -4.72
N GLN A 140 6.14 -17.55 -3.56
CA GLN A 140 4.69 -17.70 -3.43
C GLN A 140 3.96 -16.44 -3.94
N VAL A 141 4.54 -15.27 -3.69
CA VAL A 141 4.01 -13.98 -4.14
C VAL A 141 4.06 -13.90 -5.68
N PHE A 142 5.19 -14.27 -6.29
CA PHE A 142 5.32 -14.37 -7.74
C PHE A 142 4.43 -15.45 -8.36
N ALA A 143 4.16 -16.55 -7.65
CA ALA A 143 3.24 -17.60 -8.09
C ALA A 143 1.78 -17.13 -8.15
N VAL A 144 1.42 -16.05 -7.45
CA VAL A 144 0.11 -15.38 -7.60
C VAL A 144 0.13 -14.37 -8.74
N LEU A 145 1.20 -13.56 -8.83
CA LEU A 145 1.33 -12.51 -9.85
C LEU A 145 1.41 -13.07 -11.27
N GLY A 146 2.28 -14.06 -11.49
CA GLY A 146 2.61 -14.57 -12.82
C GLY A 146 1.39 -15.10 -13.59
N PRO A 147 0.60 -16.03 -13.02
CA PRO A 147 -0.61 -16.54 -13.67
C PRO A 147 -1.64 -15.45 -13.95
N TRP A 148 -1.78 -14.47 -13.06
CA TRP A 148 -2.72 -13.37 -13.26
C TRP A 148 -2.33 -12.51 -14.47
N LEU A 149 -1.04 -12.17 -14.60
CA LEU A 149 -0.52 -11.44 -15.76
C LEU A 149 -0.68 -12.23 -17.07
N GLN A 150 -0.48 -13.55 -17.05
CA GLN A 150 -0.66 -14.41 -18.23
C GLN A 150 -2.13 -14.52 -18.66
N ALA A 151 -3.07 -14.47 -17.71
CA ALA A 151 -4.50 -14.52 -17.98
C ALA A 151 -5.09 -13.15 -18.38
N LEU A 152 -4.33 -12.07 -18.20
CA LEU A 152 -4.79 -10.71 -18.44
C LEU A 152 -5.08 -10.48 -19.93
N ARG A 153 -6.32 -10.08 -20.23
CA ARG A 153 -6.75 -9.71 -21.58
C ARG A 153 -6.89 -8.20 -21.65
N LEU A 154 -5.89 -7.53 -22.22
CA LEU A 154 -5.94 -6.09 -22.44
C LEU A 154 -6.82 -5.79 -23.67
N PRO A 155 -7.60 -4.69 -23.64
CA PRO A 155 -8.21 -4.16 -24.86
C PRO A 155 -7.10 -3.82 -25.87
N ALA A 156 -7.41 -4.03 -27.16
CA ALA A 156 -6.51 -3.71 -28.27
C ALA A 156 -6.30 -2.19 -28.44
#